data_AF-A0A9Q1CRU9-F1
#
_entry.id   AF-A0A9Q1CRU9-F1
#
_cell.length_a   1.000
_cell.length_b   1.000
_cell.length_c   1.000
_cell.angle_alpha   90.00
_cell.angle_beta   90.00
_cell.angle_gamma   90.00
#
_symmetry.space_group_name_H-M   'P 1'
#
loop_
_entity.id
_entity.type
_entity.pdbx_description
1 polymer ?
#
loop_
_entity_poly.entity_id
_entity_poly.type
_entity_poly.pdbx_seq_one_letter_code
_entity_poly.pdbx_strand_id
1 'polypeptide(L)'
;MIPCTLISTFCFLYWIMTARYKWKNRFTLISTSFDSYKQRLKSNIFTSALVVLFVTYPSICSTVFQLHPAACEIFCLDTEKNHCKTLLRSDYDIDCKDLKMYHVFVHIAIVVYVVGFPLVLFLVLRNNVKFITLHGSPGPLDAINEEPGRDVKNFLHESSTSTLKPIWMSFLCENYKPEYWYWEIVELSRKITQTALITLLGWGNVLTVVFTIGMSMVFLILHARHRPMKSTFEQWLQIFALTAILANVLVAVIGVPYKYEDEESVALIVLNVFVIAFTVGK
;
A
#
# COMPACT_ATOMS: atom_id res chain seq x y z
N MET A 1 26.64 74.46 -16.98
CA MET A 1 25.85 73.45 -17.71
C MET A 1 26.37 72.01 -17.60
N ILE A 2 27.66 71.80 -17.28
CA ILE A 2 28.27 70.45 -17.15
C ILE A 2 27.86 69.64 -15.88
N PRO A 3 27.50 70.22 -14.71
CA PRO A 3 27.20 69.40 -13.53
C PRO A 3 25.81 68.72 -13.56
N CYS A 4 24.83 69.30 -14.25
CA CYS A 4 23.47 68.72 -14.32
C CYS A 4 23.42 67.45 -15.17
N THR A 5 24.25 67.33 -16.20
CA THR A 5 24.29 66.13 -17.04
C THR A 5 24.91 64.95 -16.30
N LEU A 6 25.95 65.19 -15.50
CA LEU A 6 26.57 64.14 -14.67
C LEU A 6 25.59 63.59 -13.62
N ILE A 7 24.87 64.46 -12.90
CA ILE A 7 23.89 64.04 -11.89
C ILE A 7 22.75 63.22 -12.52
N SER A 8 22.25 63.66 -13.69
CA SER A 8 21.21 62.94 -14.44
C SER A 8 21.69 61.54 -14.86
N THR A 9 22.93 61.42 -15.35
CA THR A 9 23.50 60.12 -15.74
C THR A 9 23.69 59.17 -14.55
N PHE A 10 24.14 59.67 -13.40
CA PHE A 10 24.27 58.85 -12.18
C PHE A 10 22.91 58.37 -11.65
N CYS A 11 21.90 59.23 -11.62
CA CYS A 11 20.54 58.86 -11.23
C CYS A 11 19.95 57.79 -12.17
N PHE A 12 20.20 57.92 -13.49
CA PHE A 12 19.73 56.95 -14.47
C PHE A 12 20.43 55.59 -14.32
N LEU A 13 21.75 55.57 -14.09
CA LEU A 13 22.50 54.35 -13.82
C LEU A 13 22.05 53.67 -12.52
N TYR A 14 21.84 54.45 -11.45
CA TYR A 14 21.30 53.95 -10.19
C TYR A 14 19.89 53.36 -10.34
N TRP A 15 19.03 54.02 -11.14
CA TRP A 15 17.70 53.52 -11.47
C TRP A 15 17.77 52.21 -12.27
N ILE A 16 18.65 52.11 -13.27
CA ILE A 16 18.87 50.87 -14.03
C ILE A 16 19.37 49.76 -13.11
N MET A 17 20.31 50.04 -12.20
CA MET A 17 20.85 49.05 -11.28
C MET A 17 19.78 48.51 -10.32
N THR A 18 18.99 49.40 -9.72
CA THR A 18 17.90 49.00 -8.82
C THR A 18 16.77 48.27 -9.55
N ALA A 19 16.46 48.66 -10.79
CA ALA A 19 15.52 47.95 -11.65
C ALA A 19 16.03 46.54 -12.02
N ARG A 20 17.32 46.41 -12.40
CA ARG A 20 17.96 45.12 -12.68
C ARG A 20 18.00 44.22 -11.45
N TYR A 21 18.33 44.77 -10.27
CA TYR A 21 18.33 44.03 -9.02
C TYR A 21 16.93 43.50 -8.66
N LYS A 22 15.91 44.36 -8.73
CA LYS A 22 14.50 43.94 -8.50
C LYS A 22 14.02 42.92 -9.53
N TRP A 23 14.42 43.04 -10.80
CA TRP A 23 14.05 42.10 -11.85
C TRP A 23 14.72 40.74 -11.65
N LYS A 24 16.03 40.71 -11.34
CA LYS A 24 16.76 39.48 -11.01
C LYS A 24 16.14 38.78 -9.80
N ASN A 25 15.84 39.52 -8.73
CA ASN A 25 15.24 38.94 -7.52
C ASN A 25 13.82 38.39 -7.78
N ARG A 26 13.00 39.09 -8.57
CA ARG A 26 11.68 38.57 -9.00
C ARG A 26 11.79 37.35 -9.90
N PHE A 27 12.74 37.32 -10.84
CA PHE A 27 12.96 36.17 -11.71
C PHE A 27 13.45 34.95 -10.92
N THR A 28 14.36 35.12 -9.96
CA THR A 28 14.79 34.04 -9.05
C THR A 28 13.61 33.52 -8.23
N LEU A 29 12.77 34.39 -7.68
CA LEU A 29 11.57 33.99 -6.93
C LEU A 29 10.58 33.21 -7.80
N ILE A 30 10.34 33.64 -9.05
CA ILE A 30 9.50 32.93 -10.03
C ILE A 30 10.11 31.58 -10.44
N SER A 31 11.44 31.51 -10.64
CA SER A 31 12.13 30.25 -10.94
C SER A 31 11.98 29.26 -9.77
N THR A 32 12.21 29.71 -8.53
CA THR A 32 12.06 28.86 -7.34
C THR A 32 10.62 28.39 -7.12
N SER A 33 9.62 29.23 -7.42
CA SER A 33 8.21 28.83 -7.31
C SER A 33 7.81 27.84 -8.41
N PHE A 34 8.33 28.00 -9.62
CA PHE A 34 8.12 27.05 -10.72
C PHE A 34 8.77 25.69 -10.43
N ASP A 35 10.00 25.67 -9.92
CA ASP A 35 10.69 24.43 -9.52
C ASP A 35 9.95 23.72 -8.38
N SER A 36 9.48 24.47 -7.39
CA SER A 36 8.67 23.94 -6.28
C SER A 36 7.33 23.35 -6.77
N TYR A 37 6.67 24.01 -7.72
CA TYR A 37 5.44 23.51 -8.34
C TYR A 37 5.69 22.21 -9.12
N LYS A 38 6.75 22.16 -9.92
CA LYS A 38 7.15 20.95 -10.68
C LYS A 38 7.46 19.78 -9.75
N GLN A 39 8.15 20.01 -8.64
CA GLN A 39 8.44 18.98 -7.64
C GLN A 39 7.17 18.46 -6.97
N ARG A 40 6.25 19.36 -6.58
CA ARG A 40 4.94 18.97 -6.01
C ARG A 40 4.11 18.17 -7.01
N LEU A 41 4.05 18.61 -8.27
CA LEU A 41 3.33 17.88 -9.32
C LEU A 41 3.90 16.48 -9.53
N LYS A 42 5.24 16.34 -9.60
CA LYS A 42 5.91 15.04 -9.71
C LYS A 42 5.59 14.13 -8.50
N SER A 43 5.64 14.68 -7.28
CA SER A 43 5.29 13.93 -6.06
C SER A 43 3.84 13.46 -6.07
N ASN A 44 2.92 14.33 -6.49
CA ASN A 44 1.49 14.00 -6.55
C ASN A 44 1.21 12.92 -7.59
N ILE A 45 1.74 13.05 -8.81
CA ILE A 45 1.60 12.03 -9.87
C ILE A 45 2.17 10.70 -9.41
N PHE A 46 3.36 10.71 -8.79
CA PHE A 46 3.97 9.50 -8.25
C PHE A 46 3.10 8.86 -7.16
N THR A 47 2.56 9.68 -6.26
CA THR A 47 1.66 9.21 -5.18
C THR A 47 0.39 8.60 -5.77
N SER A 48 -0.28 9.29 -6.70
CA SER A 48 -1.48 8.78 -7.36
C SER A 48 -1.21 7.48 -8.10
N ALA A 49 -0.10 7.38 -8.84
CA ALA A 49 0.30 6.15 -9.51
C ALA A 49 0.54 5.01 -8.52
N LEU A 50 1.23 5.29 -7.41
CA LEU A 50 1.46 4.31 -6.35
C LEU A 50 0.16 3.83 -5.71
N VAL A 51 -0.78 4.74 -5.43
CA VAL A 51 -2.11 4.39 -4.89
C VAL A 51 -2.87 3.50 -5.87
N VAL A 52 -2.90 3.84 -7.16
CA VAL A 52 -3.56 3.03 -8.18
C VAL A 52 -2.94 1.63 -8.26
N LEU A 53 -1.61 1.54 -8.30
CA LEU A 53 -0.90 0.25 -8.29
C LEU A 53 -1.25 -0.54 -7.02
N PHE A 54 -1.18 0.08 -5.85
CA PHE A 54 -1.46 -0.58 -4.58
C PHE A 54 -2.91 -1.08 -4.48
N VAL A 55 -3.90 -0.29 -4.91
CA VAL A 55 -5.33 -0.65 -4.88
C VAL A 55 -5.64 -1.76 -5.89
N THR A 56 -5.06 -1.70 -7.09
CA THR A 56 -5.27 -2.73 -8.12
C THR A 56 -4.47 -4.01 -7.88
N TYR A 57 -3.47 -3.95 -6.99
CA TYR A 57 -2.55 -5.05 -6.73
C TYR A 57 -3.20 -6.38 -6.35
N PRO A 58 -4.11 -6.46 -5.36
CA PRO A 58 -4.74 -7.73 -4.99
C PRO A 58 -5.53 -8.37 -6.14
N SER A 59 -6.28 -7.55 -6.89
CA SER A 59 -7.11 -8.01 -8.01
C SER A 59 -6.24 -8.58 -9.14
N ILE A 60 -5.22 -7.81 -9.57
CA ILE A 60 -4.31 -8.25 -10.64
C ILE A 60 -3.55 -9.51 -10.22
N CYS A 61 -3.05 -9.60 -8.98
CA CYS A 61 -2.39 -10.81 -8.50
C CYS A 61 -3.31 -12.03 -8.53
N SER A 62 -4.58 -11.87 -8.12
CA SER A 62 -5.57 -12.94 -8.18
C SER A 62 -5.79 -13.45 -9.60
N THR A 63 -5.96 -12.55 -10.57
CA THR A 63 -6.11 -12.91 -11.99
C THR A 63 -4.85 -13.60 -12.55
N VAL A 64 -3.66 -13.11 -12.19
CA VAL A 64 -2.38 -13.72 -12.60
C VAL A 64 -2.27 -15.15 -12.07
N PHE A 65 -2.67 -15.41 -10.82
CA PHE A 65 -2.65 -16.76 -10.27
C PHE A 65 -3.71 -17.67 -10.88
N GLN A 66 -4.90 -17.15 -11.19
CA GLN A 66 -5.95 -17.92 -11.86
C GLN A 66 -5.53 -18.42 -13.24
N LEU A 67 -4.75 -17.64 -14.00
CA LEU A 67 -4.25 -18.01 -15.33
C LEU A 67 -2.93 -18.82 -15.30
N HIS A 68 -2.37 -19.07 -14.13
CA HIS A 68 -1.11 -19.79 -13.98
C HIS A 68 -1.31 -21.29 -14.27
N PRO A 69 -0.34 -21.98 -14.91
CA PRO A 69 -0.48 -23.40 -15.25
C PRO A 69 -0.71 -24.31 -14.04
N ALA A 70 -0.25 -23.92 -12.85
CA ALA A 70 -0.52 -24.68 -11.61
C ALA A 70 -1.99 -24.65 -11.18
N ALA A 71 -2.79 -23.68 -11.65
CA ALA A 71 -4.23 -23.62 -11.39
C ALA A 71 -5.06 -24.53 -12.32
N CYS A 72 -4.41 -25.27 -13.22
CA CYS A 72 -5.05 -26.22 -14.12
C CYS A 72 -5.26 -27.58 -13.43
N GLU A 73 -6.43 -28.18 -13.66
CA GLU A 73 -6.81 -29.47 -13.09
C GLU A 73 -7.19 -30.47 -14.19
N ILE A 74 -6.85 -31.74 -13.98
CA ILE A 74 -7.07 -32.80 -14.98
C ILE A 74 -8.44 -33.44 -14.71
N PHE A 75 -9.32 -33.36 -15.71
CA PHE A 75 -10.64 -33.98 -15.70
C PHE A 75 -10.70 -35.10 -16.73
N CYS A 76 -10.97 -36.31 -16.27
CA CYS A 76 -11.17 -37.46 -17.15
C CYS A 76 -12.66 -37.75 -17.29
N LEU A 77 -13.14 -37.82 -18.53
CA LEU A 77 -14.54 -38.06 -18.89
C LEU A 77 -14.93 -39.54 -18.78
N ASP A 78 -13.93 -40.42 -18.69
CA ASP A 78 -14.09 -41.86 -18.66
C ASP A 78 -13.42 -42.44 -17.40
N THR A 79 -14.03 -43.49 -16.83
CA THR A 79 -13.53 -44.23 -15.67
C THR A 79 -12.20 -44.92 -15.98
N GLU A 80 -11.99 -45.28 -17.25
CA GLU A 80 -10.73 -45.84 -17.74
C GLU A 80 -9.62 -44.80 -17.98
N LYS A 81 -9.89 -43.50 -17.75
CA LYS A 81 -8.93 -42.39 -17.93
C LYS A 81 -8.35 -42.25 -19.34
N ASN A 82 -9.03 -42.78 -20.36
CA ASN A 82 -8.59 -42.69 -21.75
C ASN A 82 -8.84 -41.30 -22.38
N HIS A 83 -9.86 -40.58 -21.90
CA HIS A 83 -10.21 -39.25 -22.39
C HIS A 83 -10.10 -38.22 -21.27
N CYS A 84 -8.93 -37.58 -21.13
CA CYS A 84 -8.69 -36.54 -20.12
C CYS A 84 -8.42 -35.18 -20.77
N LYS A 85 -9.05 -34.14 -20.22
CA LYS A 85 -8.82 -32.74 -20.55
C LYS A 85 -8.21 -32.02 -19.35
N THR A 86 -7.40 -31.01 -19.61
CA THR A 86 -6.81 -30.18 -18.56
C THR A 86 -7.50 -28.84 -18.60
N LEU A 87 -8.34 -28.57 -17.60
CA LEU A 87 -9.23 -27.42 -17.57
C LEU A 87 -8.80 -26.44 -16.49
N LEU A 88 -9.11 -25.16 -16.71
CA LEU A 88 -8.79 -24.10 -15.76
C LEU A 88 -9.72 -24.16 -14.54
N ARG A 89 -9.19 -24.14 -13.31
CA ARG A 89 -10.03 -24.25 -12.10
C ARG A 89 -11.02 -23.11 -11.91
N SER A 90 -10.69 -21.90 -12.38
CA SER A 90 -11.61 -20.76 -12.31
C SER A 90 -12.69 -20.78 -13.38
N ASP A 91 -12.47 -21.52 -14.48
CA ASP A 91 -13.39 -21.62 -15.61
C ASP A 91 -13.17 -22.95 -16.36
N TYR A 92 -14.03 -23.92 -16.07
CA TYR A 92 -13.92 -25.27 -16.62
C TYR A 92 -14.26 -25.36 -18.12
N ASP A 93 -14.67 -24.28 -18.78
CA ASP A 93 -14.86 -24.24 -20.23
C ASP A 93 -13.53 -24.09 -21.00
N ILE A 94 -12.49 -23.61 -20.32
CA ILE A 94 -11.20 -23.27 -20.94
C ILE A 94 -10.21 -24.44 -20.82
N ASP A 95 -9.69 -24.93 -21.95
CA ASP A 95 -8.59 -25.91 -21.99
C ASP A 95 -7.23 -25.21 -21.80
N CYS A 96 -6.47 -25.65 -20.80
CA CYS A 96 -5.15 -25.08 -20.50
C CYS A 96 -4.13 -25.26 -21.62
N LYS A 97 -4.36 -26.17 -22.57
CA LYS A 97 -3.48 -26.33 -23.75
C LYS A 97 -3.49 -25.10 -24.65
N ASP A 98 -4.60 -24.37 -24.71
CA ASP A 98 -4.75 -23.17 -25.54
C ASP A 98 -4.12 -21.92 -24.89
N LEU A 99 -3.83 -22.00 -23.58
CA LEU A 99 -3.27 -20.91 -22.77
C LEU A 99 -1.73 -20.80 -22.82
N LYS A 100 -1.03 -21.60 -23.63
CA LYS A 100 0.45 -21.64 -23.68
C LYS A 100 1.10 -20.27 -23.89
N MET A 101 0.56 -19.44 -24.78
CA MET A 101 1.08 -18.09 -25.02
C MET A 101 0.85 -17.17 -23.81
N TYR A 102 -0.28 -17.34 -23.11
CA TYR A 102 -0.62 -16.58 -21.91
C TYR A 102 0.24 -16.95 -20.71
N HIS A 103 0.70 -18.20 -20.60
CA HIS A 103 1.61 -18.61 -19.52
C HIS A 103 2.92 -17.81 -19.51
N VAL A 104 3.45 -17.42 -20.68
CA VAL A 104 4.63 -16.55 -20.77
C VAL A 104 4.34 -15.18 -20.15
N PHE A 105 3.20 -14.57 -20.50
CA PHE A 105 2.77 -13.30 -19.91
C PHE A 105 2.54 -13.41 -18.40
N VAL A 106 1.97 -14.52 -17.93
CA VAL A 106 1.78 -14.79 -16.50
C VAL A 106 3.11 -14.86 -15.76
N HIS A 107 4.11 -15.58 -16.28
CA HIS A 107 5.43 -15.64 -15.64
C HIS A 107 6.10 -14.26 -15.57
N ILE A 108 5.98 -13.45 -16.64
CA ILE A 108 6.45 -12.07 -16.63
C ILE A 108 5.70 -11.24 -15.57
N ALA A 109 4.38 -11.36 -15.48
CA ALA A 109 3.56 -10.65 -14.51
C ALA A 109 3.89 -11.05 -13.06
N ILE A 110 4.24 -12.32 -12.81
CA ILE A 110 4.70 -12.78 -11.49
C ILE A 110 6.00 -12.07 -11.11
N VAL A 111 6.99 -12.04 -12.02
CA VAL A 111 8.29 -11.42 -11.73
C VAL A 111 8.15 -9.91 -11.56
N VAL A 112 7.46 -9.24 -12.48
CA VAL A 112 7.38 -7.77 -12.53
C VAL A 112 6.43 -7.24 -11.46
N TYR A 113 5.23 -7.82 -11.36
CA TYR A 113 4.16 -7.27 -10.56
C TYR A 113 4.04 -7.96 -9.21
N VAL A 114 3.86 -9.29 -9.16
CA VAL A 114 3.66 -10.02 -7.89
C VAL A 114 4.89 -9.93 -6.97
N VAL A 115 6.10 -10.01 -7.52
CA VAL A 115 7.35 -9.96 -6.74
C VAL A 115 8.02 -8.59 -6.84
N GLY A 116 8.16 -8.06 -8.05
CA GLY A 116 8.87 -6.81 -8.31
C GLY A 116 8.27 -5.61 -7.60
N PHE A 117 6.94 -5.45 -7.61
CA PHE A 117 6.29 -4.29 -6.99
C PHE A 117 6.49 -4.24 -5.45
N PRO A 118 6.20 -5.29 -4.66
CA PRO A 118 6.51 -5.30 -3.23
C PRO A 118 7.99 -5.09 -2.91
N LEU A 119 8.90 -5.66 -3.71
CA LEU A 119 10.34 -5.47 -3.53
C LEU A 119 10.76 -4.02 -3.76
N VAL A 120 10.29 -3.39 -4.85
CA VAL A 120 10.55 -1.98 -5.13
C VAL A 120 10.02 -1.11 -3.99
N LEU A 121 8.78 -1.35 -3.52
CA LEU A 121 8.23 -0.63 -2.37
C LEU A 121 9.10 -0.82 -1.12
N PHE A 122 9.52 -2.04 -0.82
CA PHE A 122 10.38 -2.33 0.33
C PHE A 122 11.73 -1.60 0.22
N LEU A 123 12.38 -1.63 -0.94
CA LEU A 123 13.65 -0.93 -1.16
C LEU A 123 13.49 0.59 -1.05
N VAL A 124 12.42 1.13 -1.62
CA VAL A 124 12.09 2.56 -1.55
C VAL A 124 11.84 2.97 -0.10
N LEU A 125 11.09 2.20 0.69
CA LEU A 125 10.88 2.46 2.11
C LEU A 125 12.18 2.33 2.93
N ARG A 126 12.97 1.28 2.68
CA ARG A 126 14.25 1.04 3.37
C ARG A 126 15.23 2.19 3.16
N ASN A 127 15.34 2.69 1.93
CA ASN A 127 16.22 3.80 1.60
C ASN A 127 15.80 5.11 2.28
N ASN A 128 14.53 5.24 2.64
CA ASN A 128 13.96 6.42 3.28
C ASN A 128 13.63 6.22 4.78
N VAL A 129 14.07 5.10 5.39
CA VAL A 129 13.72 4.74 6.76
C VAL A 129 14.08 5.82 7.77
N LYS A 130 15.28 6.43 7.64
CA LYS A 130 15.76 7.48 8.54
C LYS A 130 14.81 8.68 8.56
N PHE A 131 14.32 9.04 7.38
CA PHE A 131 13.37 10.14 7.22
C PHE A 131 12.01 9.80 7.84
N ILE A 132 11.54 8.55 7.66
CA ILE A 132 10.28 8.05 8.24
C ILE A 132 10.34 8.04 9.77
N THR A 133 11.43 7.59 10.37
CA THR A 133 11.59 7.53 11.83
C THR A 133 11.67 8.93 12.45
N LEU A 134 12.36 9.87 11.80
CA LEU A 134 12.51 11.24 12.29
C LEU A 134 11.19 12.02 12.27
N HIS A 135 10.38 11.87 11.22
CA HIS A 135 9.10 12.57 11.06
C HIS A 135 7.87 11.76 11.51
N GLY A 136 8.07 10.53 11.99
CA GLY A 136 7.02 9.64 12.45
C GLY A 136 6.78 9.70 13.96
N SER A 137 7.75 10.20 14.73
CA SER A 137 7.59 10.44 16.16
C SER A 137 6.62 11.62 16.37
N PRO A 138 5.67 11.56 17.31
CA PRO A 138 4.86 12.72 17.67
C PRO A 138 5.82 13.87 18.01
N GLY A 139 5.65 14.99 17.32
CA GLY A 139 6.47 16.17 17.55
C GLY A 139 6.23 16.68 18.97
N PRO A 140 7.21 17.37 19.59
CA PRO A 140 7.02 18.03 20.89
C PRO A 140 5.87 19.05 20.94
N LEU A 141 5.25 19.39 19.79
CA LEU A 141 4.17 20.35 19.68
C LEU A 141 2.83 19.84 20.22
N ASP A 142 2.63 18.52 20.35
CA ASP A 142 1.44 17.97 21.03
C ASP A 142 1.57 18.01 22.57
N ALA A 143 2.73 18.48 23.08
CA ALA A 143 3.02 18.65 24.51
C ALA A 143 3.10 20.13 24.95
N ILE A 144 2.62 21.08 24.13
CA ILE A 144 2.58 22.49 24.53
C ILE A 144 1.15 22.85 24.98
N ASN A 145 0.82 22.44 26.19
CA ASN A 145 -0.01 23.29 27.04
C ASN A 145 0.95 24.19 27.83
N GLU A 146 0.63 25.49 27.83
CA GLU A 146 1.23 26.57 28.64
C GLU A 146 2.54 27.21 28.13
N GLU A 147 2.42 28.29 27.34
CA GLU A 147 2.88 29.65 27.74
C GLU A 147 2.62 30.66 26.58
N PRO A 148 1.99 31.82 26.83
CA PRO A 148 1.74 32.83 25.82
C PRO A 148 2.94 33.79 25.71
N GLY A 149 3.53 33.92 24.51
CA GLY A 149 4.37 35.08 24.19
C GLY A 149 5.72 34.82 23.53
N ARG A 150 5.85 33.87 22.60
CA ARG A 150 7.05 33.77 21.74
C ARG A 150 6.71 33.98 20.27
N ASP A 151 7.53 34.80 19.63
CA ASP A 151 7.39 35.33 18.27
C ASP A 151 7.12 34.24 17.21
N VAL A 152 5.84 34.08 16.85
CA VAL A 152 5.33 33.04 15.92
C VAL A 152 5.94 33.17 14.52
N LYS A 153 6.42 34.35 14.14
CA LYS A 153 6.96 34.63 12.80
C LYS A 153 8.24 33.86 12.47
N ASN A 154 9.13 33.64 13.44
CA ASN A 154 10.36 32.88 13.21
C ASN A 154 10.09 31.36 13.18
N PHE A 155 9.06 30.89 13.90
CA PHE A 155 8.60 29.50 13.83
C PHE A 155 7.97 29.16 12.48
N LEU A 156 7.21 30.08 11.88
CA LEU A 156 6.61 29.88 10.55
C LEU A 156 7.67 29.90 9.43
N HIS A 157 8.75 30.66 9.58
CA HIS A 157 9.83 30.71 8.59
C HIS A 157 10.74 29.48 8.65
N GLU A 158 11.02 28.94 9.85
CA GLU A 158 11.86 27.74 10.03
C GLU A 158 11.09 26.42 9.78
N SER A 159 9.76 26.45 9.89
CA SER A 159 8.89 25.36 9.43
C SER A 159 8.78 25.29 7.89
N SER A 160 9.14 26.36 7.17
CA SER A 160 9.12 26.39 5.71
C SER A 160 10.33 25.68 5.07
N THR A 161 11.37 25.39 5.85
CA THR A 161 12.45 24.44 5.52
C THR A 161 12.18 23.05 6.07
N SER A 162 10.91 22.70 6.32
CA SER A 162 10.53 21.30 6.41
C SER A 162 10.79 20.67 5.05
N THR A 163 11.82 19.85 4.95
CA THR A 163 12.01 18.86 3.89
C THR A 163 10.64 18.24 3.60
N LEU A 164 10.04 18.64 2.48
CA LEU A 164 8.65 18.33 2.14
C LEU A 164 8.50 16.81 2.18
N LYS A 165 7.85 16.28 3.22
CA LYS A 165 7.61 14.83 3.33
C LYS A 165 6.83 14.42 2.09
N PRO A 166 7.39 13.56 1.22
CA PRO A 166 6.70 13.22 0.00
C PRO A 166 5.45 12.42 0.33
N ILE A 167 4.32 12.80 -0.27
CA ILE A 167 2.96 12.38 0.12
C ILE A 167 2.81 10.85 0.06
N TRP A 168 3.49 10.18 -0.86
CA TRP A 168 3.46 8.72 -0.95
C TRP A 168 3.96 8.01 0.33
N MET A 169 4.85 8.62 1.11
CA MET A 169 5.33 8.04 2.37
C MET A 169 4.28 8.10 3.47
N SER A 170 3.42 9.14 3.48
CA SER A 170 2.29 9.13 4.40
C SER A 170 1.37 7.99 4.02
N PHE A 171 0.97 7.88 2.76
CA PHE A 171 0.05 6.82 2.31
C PHE A 171 0.44 5.40 2.79
N LEU A 172 1.70 4.98 2.66
CA LEU A 172 2.13 3.63 3.04
C LEU A 172 2.35 3.42 4.55
N CYS A 173 2.79 4.46 5.28
CA CYS A 173 3.22 4.35 6.67
C CYS A 173 2.33 5.11 7.66
N GLU A 174 1.24 5.72 7.21
CA GLU A 174 0.36 6.57 8.04
C GLU A 174 -0.31 5.76 9.15
N ASN A 175 -0.73 4.53 8.86
CA ASN A 175 -1.43 3.68 9.83
C ASN A 175 -0.51 2.96 10.83
N TYR A 176 0.79 2.85 10.53
CA TYR A 176 1.75 2.09 11.33
C TYR A 176 2.68 2.97 12.13
N LYS A 177 3.11 2.49 13.30
CA LYS A 177 4.12 3.18 14.09
C LYS A 177 5.46 3.24 13.33
N PRO A 178 6.30 4.25 13.57
CA PRO A 178 7.53 4.47 12.79
C PRO A 178 8.53 3.31 12.89
N GLU A 179 8.53 2.58 14.01
CA GLU A 179 9.39 1.41 14.21
C GLU A 179 9.03 0.26 13.27
N TYR A 180 7.76 0.20 12.83
CA TYR A 180 7.19 -0.84 11.97
C TYR A 180 6.94 -0.33 10.54
N TRP A 181 7.85 0.48 10.00
CA TRP A 181 7.75 1.07 8.66
C TRP A 181 7.56 0.06 7.51
N TYR A 182 8.02 -1.19 7.68
CA TYR A 182 7.92 -2.26 6.69
C TYR A 182 6.61 -3.08 6.78
N TRP A 183 5.77 -2.81 7.78
CA TRP A 183 4.65 -3.68 8.12
C TRP A 183 3.60 -3.77 7.01
N GLU A 184 3.38 -2.69 6.28
CA GLU A 184 2.46 -2.70 5.14
C GLU A 184 2.87 -3.72 4.07
N ILE A 185 4.19 -3.86 3.83
CA ILE A 185 4.71 -4.87 2.89
C ILE A 185 4.53 -6.28 3.43
N VAL A 186 4.67 -6.46 4.74
CA VAL A 186 4.43 -7.74 5.42
C VAL A 186 2.96 -8.15 5.30
N GLU A 187 2.02 -7.25 5.55
CA GLU A 187 0.58 -7.49 5.33
C GLU A 187 0.25 -7.76 3.86
N LEU A 188 0.87 -7.02 2.94
CA LEU A 188 0.71 -7.23 1.51
C LEU A 188 1.18 -8.63 1.10
N SER A 189 2.36 -9.05 1.57
CA SER A 189 2.93 -10.36 1.27
C SER A 189 2.06 -11.51 1.80
N ARG A 190 1.48 -11.36 2.99
CA ARG A 190 0.53 -12.32 3.55
C ARG A 190 -0.68 -12.51 2.65
N LYS A 191 -1.33 -11.40 2.28
CA LYS A 191 -2.55 -11.41 1.45
C LYS A 191 -2.29 -12.16 0.15
N ILE A 192 -1.18 -11.86 -0.53
CA ILE A 192 -0.83 -12.50 -1.80
C ILE A 192 -0.44 -13.96 -1.64
N THR A 193 0.33 -14.30 -0.61
CA THR A 193 0.71 -15.71 -0.35
C THR A 193 -0.54 -16.56 -0.11
N GLN A 194 -1.49 -16.04 0.68
CA GLN A 194 -2.75 -16.72 0.95
C GLN A 194 -3.61 -16.86 -0.32
N THR A 195 -3.71 -15.80 -1.14
CA THR A 195 -4.41 -15.88 -2.43
C THR A 195 -3.76 -16.89 -3.37
N ALA A 196 -2.42 -16.90 -3.47
CA ALA A 196 -1.68 -17.83 -4.31
C ALA A 196 -1.89 -19.29 -3.88
N LEU A 197 -1.84 -19.58 -2.58
CA LEU A 197 -2.07 -20.93 -2.06
C LEU A 197 -3.45 -21.45 -2.46
N ILE A 198 -4.49 -20.66 -2.21
CA ILE A 198 -5.88 -21.04 -2.49
C ILE A 198 -6.12 -21.22 -3.99
N THR A 199 -5.64 -20.28 -4.81
CA THR A 199 -5.91 -20.28 -6.26
C THR A 199 -5.12 -21.34 -7.02
N LEU A 200 -3.82 -21.50 -6.70
CA LEU A 200 -2.95 -22.44 -7.42
C LEU A 200 -3.20 -23.88 -6.98
N LEU A 201 -3.18 -24.14 -5.67
CA LEU A 201 -3.28 -25.52 -5.17
C LEU A 201 -4.72 -26.00 -5.02
N GLY A 202 -5.67 -25.06 -4.89
CA GLY A 202 -7.08 -25.36 -4.65
C GLY A 202 -7.36 -25.72 -3.20
N TRP A 203 -8.63 -25.57 -2.81
CA TRP A 203 -9.10 -25.89 -1.45
C TRP A 203 -9.09 -27.40 -1.14
N GLY A 204 -9.21 -28.26 -2.16
CA GLY A 204 -9.20 -29.71 -1.97
C GLY A 204 -7.84 -30.28 -1.54
N ASN A 205 -6.77 -29.49 -1.61
CA ASN A 205 -5.44 -29.93 -1.21
C ASN A 205 -5.19 -29.65 0.28
N VAL A 206 -4.90 -30.72 1.04
CA VAL A 206 -4.61 -30.68 2.48
C VAL A 206 -3.48 -29.70 2.82
N LEU A 207 -2.47 -29.57 1.96
CA LEU A 207 -1.37 -28.62 2.17
C LEU A 207 -1.86 -27.17 2.12
N THR A 208 -2.75 -26.83 1.19
CA THR A 208 -3.36 -25.50 1.09
C THR A 208 -4.04 -25.13 2.41
N VAL A 209 -4.82 -26.06 2.94
CA VAL A 209 -5.54 -25.92 4.20
C VAL A 209 -4.57 -25.67 5.35
N VAL A 210 -3.58 -26.55 5.53
CA VAL A 210 -2.59 -26.45 6.62
C VAL A 210 -1.80 -25.15 6.55
N PHE A 211 -1.31 -24.76 5.37
CA PHE A 211 -0.58 -23.51 5.20
C PHE A 211 -1.44 -22.29 5.44
N THR A 212 -2.72 -22.31 5.03
CA THR A 212 -3.65 -21.19 5.26
C THR A 212 -3.91 -20.99 6.75
N ILE A 213 -4.21 -22.06 7.49
CA ILE A 213 -4.40 -22.01 8.95
C ILE A 213 -3.13 -21.52 9.64
N GLY A 214 -1.98 -22.12 9.29
CA GLY A 214 -0.68 -21.76 9.86
C GLY A 214 -0.35 -20.28 9.66
N MET A 215 -0.56 -19.75 8.45
CA MET A 215 -0.35 -18.34 8.14
C MET A 215 -1.30 -17.44 8.94
N SER A 216 -2.59 -17.78 9.04
CA SER A 216 -3.55 -17.03 9.85
C SER A 216 -3.15 -16.98 11.33
N MET A 217 -2.72 -18.10 11.90
CA MET A 217 -2.25 -18.17 13.30
C MET A 217 -0.96 -17.36 13.52
N VAL A 218 0.04 -17.50 12.65
CA VAL A 218 1.31 -16.76 12.74
C VAL A 218 1.04 -15.26 12.73
N PHE A 219 0.19 -14.78 11.81
CA PHE A 219 -0.11 -13.35 11.72
C PHE A 219 -0.98 -12.83 12.88
N LEU A 220 -1.89 -13.64 13.41
CA LEU A 220 -2.62 -13.30 14.63
C LEU A 220 -1.65 -13.09 15.80
N ILE A 221 -0.68 -13.98 15.99
CA ILE A 221 0.36 -13.86 17.02
C ILE A 221 1.24 -12.64 16.76
N LEU A 222 1.65 -12.40 15.52
CA LEU A 222 2.47 -11.24 15.15
C LEU A 222 1.77 -9.92 15.50
N HIS A 223 0.47 -9.78 15.19
CA HIS A 223 -0.32 -8.59 15.55
C HIS A 223 -0.56 -8.46 17.05
N ALA A 224 -0.81 -9.57 17.74
CA ALA A 224 -0.99 -9.58 19.19
C ALA A 224 0.29 -9.15 19.93
N ARG A 225 1.48 -9.55 19.44
CA ARG A 225 2.79 -9.26 20.06
C ARG A 225 3.35 -7.89 19.68
N HIS A 226 3.41 -7.57 18.38
CA HIS A 226 4.11 -6.37 17.92
C HIS A 226 3.25 -5.11 17.98
N ARG A 227 1.91 -5.25 17.93
CA ARG A 227 0.95 -4.13 17.97
C ARG A 227 1.38 -2.97 17.04
N PRO A 228 1.54 -3.23 15.72
CA PRO A 228 2.18 -2.32 14.78
C PRO A 228 1.35 -1.07 14.44
N MET A 229 0.02 -1.10 14.63
CA MET A 229 -0.86 0.02 14.31
C MET A 229 -0.67 1.19 15.28
N LYS A 230 -0.81 2.43 14.81
CA LYS A 230 -0.81 3.62 15.68
C LYS A 230 -2.06 3.70 16.56
N SER A 231 -3.23 3.54 15.93
CA SER A 231 -4.51 3.57 16.63
C SER A 231 -4.80 2.23 17.28
N THR A 232 -5.23 2.27 18.54
CA THR A 232 -5.65 1.06 19.27
C THR A 232 -6.89 0.44 18.64
N PHE A 233 -7.80 1.25 18.09
CA PHE A 233 -8.99 0.78 17.39
C PHE A 233 -8.62 -0.05 16.15
N GLU A 234 -7.77 0.50 15.27
CA GLU A 234 -7.28 -0.20 14.07
C GLU A 234 -6.55 -1.50 14.43
N GLN A 235 -5.83 -1.50 15.56
CA GLN A 235 -5.16 -2.70 16.04
C GLN A 235 -6.15 -3.80 16.43
N TRP A 236 -7.23 -3.45 17.14
CA TRP A 236 -8.29 -4.39 17.50
C TRP A 236 -9.01 -4.88 16.25
N LEU A 237 -9.29 -3.97 15.32
CA LEU A 237 -9.92 -4.28 14.05
C LEU A 237 -9.17 -5.36 13.28
N GLN A 238 -7.86 -5.19 13.16
CA GLN A 238 -7.00 -6.14 12.49
C GLN A 238 -6.95 -7.51 13.20
N ILE A 239 -6.93 -7.52 14.54
CA ILE A 239 -6.97 -8.77 15.32
C ILE A 239 -8.30 -9.51 15.14
N PHE A 240 -9.43 -8.78 15.16
CA PHE A 240 -10.76 -9.36 14.92
C PHE A 240 -10.88 -9.90 13.49
N ALA A 241 -10.41 -9.16 12.49
CA ALA A 241 -10.40 -9.62 11.10
C ALA A 241 -9.58 -10.91 10.93
N LEU A 242 -8.39 -11.00 11.53
CA LEU A 242 -7.56 -12.23 11.48
C LEU A 242 -8.23 -13.39 12.22
N THR A 243 -8.91 -13.12 13.32
CA THR A 243 -9.67 -14.13 14.08
C THR A 243 -10.85 -14.65 13.26
N ALA A 244 -11.59 -13.76 12.59
CA ALA A 244 -12.70 -14.14 11.71
C ALA A 244 -12.22 -14.97 10.52
N ILE A 245 -11.11 -14.59 9.89
CA ILE A 245 -10.49 -15.38 8.81
C ILE A 245 -10.12 -16.78 9.32
N LEU A 246 -9.50 -16.88 10.49
CA LEU A 246 -9.14 -18.17 11.08
C LEU A 246 -10.39 -19.03 11.35
N ALA A 247 -11.44 -18.44 11.92
CA ALA A 247 -12.71 -19.14 12.15
C ALA A 247 -13.34 -19.64 10.84
N ASN A 248 -13.42 -18.78 9.82
CA ASN A 248 -13.94 -19.16 8.48
C ASN A 248 -13.19 -20.36 7.90
N VAL A 249 -11.84 -20.36 7.99
CA VAL A 249 -11.03 -21.47 7.48
C VAL A 249 -11.23 -22.74 8.29
N LEU A 250 -11.34 -22.65 9.63
CA LEU A 250 -11.57 -23.83 10.47
C LEU A 250 -12.94 -24.47 10.19
N VAL A 251 -13.99 -23.67 10.02
CA VAL A 251 -15.33 -24.18 9.64
C VAL A 251 -15.28 -24.86 8.27
N ALA A 252 -14.58 -24.27 7.30
CA ALA A 252 -14.40 -24.86 5.97
C ALA A 252 -13.71 -26.23 6.02
N VAL A 253 -12.82 -26.47 6.98
CA VAL A 253 -12.10 -27.75 7.14
C VAL A 253 -12.92 -28.82 7.83
N ILE A 254 -13.72 -28.44 8.84
CA ILE A 254 -14.53 -29.39 9.59
C ILE A 254 -15.58 -30.05 8.68
N GLY A 255 -15.98 -29.37 7.60
CA GLY A 255 -16.94 -29.90 6.64
C GLY A 255 -18.29 -30.10 7.32
N VAL A 256 -19.07 -29.03 7.43
CA VAL A 256 -20.35 -29.07 8.14
C VAL A 256 -21.28 -30.03 7.39
N PRO A 257 -21.80 -31.09 8.04
CA PRO A 257 -22.74 -32.00 7.39
C PRO A 257 -24.01 -31.22 7.02
N TYR A 258 -24.58 -31.49 5.84
CA TYR A 258 -25.72 -30.79 5.22
C TYR A 258 -26.87 -30.41 6.18
N LYS A 259 -27.07 -31.17 7.26
CA LYS A 259 -28.11 -30.91 8.27
C LYS A 259 -27.86 -29.65 9.12
N TYR A 260 -26.63 -29.15 9.22
CA TYR A 260 -26.24 -28.00 10.05
C TYR A 260 -25.60 -26.87 9.24
N GLU A 261 -25.63 -26.97 7.91
CA GLU A 261 -24.97 -26.03 7.00
C GLU A 261 -25.58 -24.62 7.10
N ASP A 262 -26.89 -24.51 7.31
CA ASP A 262 -27.60 -23.23 7.42
C ASP A 262 -27.24 -22.49 8.72
N GLU A 263 -27.20 -23.17 9.87
CA GLU A 263 -26.92 -22.54 11.17
C GLU A 263 -25.48 -22.01 11.26
N GLU A 264 -24.51 -22.78 10.80
CA GLU A 264 -23.10 -22.37 10.78
C GLU A 264 -22.83 -21.26 9.76
N SER A 265 -23.45 -21.35 8.57
CA SER A 265 -23.36 -20.28 7.58
C SER A 265 -23.95 -18.97 8.11
N VAL A 266 -25.08 -19.03 8.82
CA VAL A 266 -25.68 -17.86 9.50
C VAL A 266 -24.74 -17.34 10.59
N ALA A 267 -24.15 -18.20 11.41
CA ALA A 267 -23.21 -17.79 12.45
C ALA A 267 -21.97 -17.08 11.87
N LEU A 268 -21.41 -17.59 10.76
CA LEU A 268 -20.31 -16.95 10.04
C LEU A 268 -20.74 -15.61 9.44
N ILE A 269 -21.93 -15.52 8.84
CA ILE A 269 -22.46 -14.26 8.32
C ILE A 269 -22.63 -13.25 9.46
N VAL A 270 -23.22 -13.67 10.60
CA VAL A 270 -23.38 -12.83 11.79
C VAL A 270 -22.03 -12.37 12.32
N LEU A 271 -21.02 -13.25 12.37
CA LEU A 271 -19.66 -12.89 12.79
C LEU A 271 -19.05 -11.82 11.87
N ASN A 272 -19.12 -12.02 10.55
CA ASN A 272 -18.60 -11.06 9.58
C ASN A 272 -19.37 -9.72 9.62
N VAL A 273 -20.71 -9.76 9.78
CA VAL A 273 -21.55 -8.57 9.97
C VAL A 273 -21.23 -7.87 11.28
N PHE A 274 -20.99 -8.59 12.36
CA PHE A 274 -20.57 -8.02 13.65
C PHE A 274 -19.23 -7.30 13.52
N VAL A 275 -18.25 -7.91 12.85
CA VAL A 275 -16.97 -7.26 12.55
C VAL A 275 -17.20 -5.97 11.77
N ILE A 276 -18.01 -5.99 10.71
CA ILE A 276 -18.35 -4.79 9.91
C ILE A 276 -19.11 -3.73 10.73
N ALA A 277 -20.07 -4.14 11.56
CA ALA A 277 -20.82 -3.20 12.40
C ALA A 277 -19.90 -2.52 13.43
N PHE A 278 -18.94 -3.26 13.98
CA PHE A 278 -17.91 -2.72 14.86
C PHE A 278 -16.92 -1.81 14.11
N THR A 279 -16.62 -2.09 12.83
CA THR A 279 -15.76 -1.22 12.00
C THR A 279 -16.44 0.11 11.66
N VAL A 280 -17.74 0.10 11.38
CA VAL A 280 -18.53 1.27 10.91
C VAL A 280 -19.11 2.09 12.07
N GLY A 281 -19.34 1.48 13.23
CA GLY A 281 -20.00 2.11 14.38
C GLY A 281 -19.14 3.06 15.22
N LYS A 282 -17.95 3.47 14.74
CA LYS A 282 -17.05 4.40 15.43
C LYS A 282 -16.45 5.43 14.49
#